data_AF-A0A359LTX6-F1
#
_entry.id   AF-A0A359LTX6-F1
#
_cell.length_a   1.000
_cell.length_b   1.000
_cell.length_c   1.000
_cell.angle_alpha   90.00
_cell.angle_beta   90.00
_cell.angle_gamma   90.00
#
_symmetry.space_group_name_H-M   'P 1'
#
loop_
_entity.id
_entity.type
_entity.pdbx_description
1 polymer ?
#
loop_
_entity_poly.entity_id
_entity_poly.type
_entity_poly.pdbx_seq_one_letter_code
_entity_poly.pdbx_strand_id
1 'polypeptide(L)' 'GARCALFLGESELASGAYPLKVMATGEQRTVTLEELPAALRSAGK' A
#
# COMPACT_ATOMS: atom_id res chain seq x y z
N GLY A 1 6.30 15.62 1.08
CA GLY A 1 6.45 14.30 1.72
C GLY A 1 5.65 13.26 0.96
N ALA A 2 6.02 11.98 1.06
CA ALA A 2 5.25 10.90 0.44
C ALA A 2 3.87 10.76 1.12
N ARG A 3 2.82 10.51 0.34
CA ARG A 3 1.45 10.33 0.85
C ARG A 3 1.18 8.93 1.37
N CYS A 4 1.82 7.95 0.74
CA CYS A 4 1.74 6.54 1.08
C CYS A 4 3.14 5.93 1.08
N ALA A 5 3.31 4.84 1.83
CA ALA A 5 4.47 3.96 1.77
C ALA A 5 4.00 2.53 1.49
N LEU A 6 4.56 1.90 0.48
CA LEU A 6 4.35 0.48 0.17
C LEU A 6 5.56 -0.30 0.70
N PHE A 7 5.32 -1.35 1.48
CA PHE A 7 6.38 -2.23 1.99
C PHE A 7 6.54 -3.43 1.05
N LEU A 8 7.78 -3.71 0.67
CA LEU A 8 8.10 -4.77 -0.27
C LEU A 8 9.37 -5.50 0.19
N GLY A 9 9.21 -6.75 0.59
CA GLY A 9 10.26 -7.70 0.87
C GLY A 9 9.96 -9.05 0.20
N GLU A 10 10.75 -10.06 0.54
CA GLU A 10 10.63 -11.40 -0.05
C GLU A 10 9.24 -12.01 0.20
N SER A 11 8.70 -11.84 1.41
CA SER A 11 7.38 -12.35 1.80
C SER A 11 6.24 -11.71 1.00
N GLU A 12 6.29 -10.39 0.79
CA GLU A 12 5.27 -9.65 0.05
C GLU A 12 5.33 -9.99 -1.45
N LEU A 13 6.54 -10.18 -1.98
CA LEU A 13 6.73 -10.64 -3.36
C LEU A 13 6.21 -12.07 -3.57
N ALA A 14 6.47 -12.98 -2.63
CA ALA A 14 6.02 -14.36 -2.73
C ALA A 14 4.49 -14.51 -2.57
N SER A 15 3.88 -13.67 -1.74
CA SER A 15 2.44 -13.72 -1.45
C SER A 15 1.58 -12.87 -2.39
N GLY A 16 2.17 -11.90 -3.09
CA GLY A 16 1.41 -10.92 -3.89
C GLY A 16 0.57 -9.96 -3.04
N ALA A 17 0.87 -9.86 -1.75
CA ALA A 17 0.13 -9.09 -0.77
C ALA A 17 1.05 -8.04 -0.13
N TYR A 18 0.75 -6.77 -0.35
CA TYR A 18 1.64 -5.65 -0.05
C TYR A 18 1.02 -4.76 1.03
N PRO A 19 1.71 -4.54 2.15
CA PRO A 19 1.28 -3.54 3.13
C PRO A 19 1.43 -2.14 2.54
N LEU A 20 0.33 -1.40 2.47
CA LEU A 20 0.28 0.01 2.09
C LEU A 20 -0.10 0.83 3.33
N LYS A 21 0.78 1.75 3.72
CA LYS A 21 0.58 2.69 4.82
C LYS A 21 0.24 4.09 4.30
N VAL A 22 -0.85 4.66 4.78
CA VAL A 22 -1.24 6.05 4.53
C VAL A 22 -0.54 6.94 5.56
N MET A 23 0.30 7.85 5.10
CA MET A 23 1.16 8.63 6.00
C MET A 23 0.40 9.69 6.81
N ALA A 24 -0.74 10.15 6.29
CA ALA A 24 -1.57 11.16 6.95
C ALA A 24 -2.32 10.60 8.19
N THR A 25 -2.80 9.36 8.12
CA THR A 25 -3.63 8.73 9.16
C THR A 25 -2.88 7.67 9.96
N GLY A 26 -1.77 7.16 9.43
CA GLY A 26 -1.07 6.00 9.98
C GLY A 26 -1.77 4.66 9.67
N GLU A 27 -2.91 4.68 8.98
CA GLU A 27 -3.65 3.48 8.59
C GLU A 27 -2.77 2.61 7.67
N GLN A 28 -2.73 1.31 7.97
CA GLN A 28 -2.04 0.32 7.15
C GLN A 28 -3.03 -0.76 6.74
N ARG A 29 -3.05 -1.07 5.45
CA ARG A 29 -3.88 -2.13 4.87
C ARG A 29 -3.05 -2.96 3.90
N THR A 30 -3.40 -4.23 3.74
CA THR A 30 -2.79 -5.08 2.73
C THR A 30 -3.55 -4.92 1.42
N VAL A 31 -2.83 -4.78 0.32
CA VAL A 31 -3.39 -4.67 -1.04
C VAL A 31 -2.66 -5.64 -1.97
N THR A 32 -3.33 -6.08 -3.03
CA THR A 32 -2.66 -6.76 -4.14
C THR A 32 -2.12 -5.75 -5.18
N LEU A 33 -1.35 -6.22 -6.16
CA LEU A 33 -0.91 -5.39 -7.29
C LEU A 33 -2.10 -4.80 -8.08
N GLU A 34 -3.19 -5.55 -8.19
CA GLU A 34 -4.40 -5.18 -8.93
C GLU A 34 -5.19 -4.08 -8.19
N GLU A 35 -5.19 -4.13 -6.85
CA GLU A 35 -5.88 -3.18 -5.99
C GLU A 35 -5.07 -1.88 -5.75
N LEU A 36 -3.75 -1.96 -5.90
CA LEU A 36 -2.82 -0.86 -5.63
C LEU A 36 -3.22 0.47 -6.32
N PRO A 37 -3.60 0.51 -7.61
CA PRO A 37 -4.01 1.76 -8.26
C PRO A 37 -5.26 2.40 -7.61
N ALA A 38 -6.24 1.58 -7.22
CA ALA A 38 -7.45 2.07 -6.57
C ALA A 38 -7.17 2.57 -5.15
N ALA A 39 -6.30 1.86 -4.42
CA ALA A 39 -5.86 2.24 -3.08
C ALA A 39 -5.09 3.57 -3.08
N LEU A 40 -4.15 3.74 -4.02
CA LEU A 40 -3.38 4.99 -4.18
C LEU A 40 -4.26 6.19 -4.54
N ARG A 41 -5.28 6.00 -5.41
CA ARG A 41 -6.24 7.06 -5.72
C ARG A 41 -7.08 7.46 -4.52
N SER A 42 -7.46 6.49 -3.68
CA SER A 42 -8.28 6.73 -2.50
C SER A 42 -7.52 7.44 -1.37
N ALA A 43 -6.25 7.09 -1.15
CA ALA A 43 -5.34 7.82 -0.24
C ALA A 43 -4.86 9.17 -0.82
N GLY A 44 -5.15 9.38 -2.12
CA GLY A 44 -4.90 10.55 -2.93
C GLY A 44 -5.92 11.69 -2.77
N LYS A 45 -7.04 11.44 -2.10
CA LYS A 45 -7.99 12.49 -1.69
C LYS A 45 -7.74 12.91 -0.24
#